data_AF-A0A8J6TG27-F1
#
_entry.id   AF-A0A8J6TG27-F1
#
_cell.length_a   1.000
_cell.length_b   1.000
_cell.length_c   1.000
_cell.angle_alpha   90.00
_cell.angle_beta   90.00
_cell.angle_gamma   90.00
#
_symmetry.space_group_name_H-M   'P 1'
#
loop_
_entity.id
_entity.type
_entity.pdbx_description
1 polymer ?
#
loop_
_entity_poly.entity_id
_entity_poly.type
_entity_poly.pdbx_seq_one_letter_code
_entity_poly.pdbx_strand_id
1 'polypeptide(L)' 'MLVGRELRKIQEEHPDIEVEEIDVVANPLKSWQDGIRMIPTLVRGEQKLSGIFLSAKEIRDFLAIP' A
#
# COMPACT_ATOMS: atom_id res chain seq x y z
N MET A 1 6.31 -9.93 -0.68
CA MET A 1 6.87 -8.85 -1.54
C MET A 1 7.63 -7.85 -0.69
N LEU A 2 8.52 -7.04 -1.27
CA LEU A 2 9.28 -6.01 -0.54
C LEU A 2 8.37 -5.00 0.18
N VAL A 3 7.26 -4.62 -0.46
CA VAL A 3 6.24 -3.70 0.10
C VAL A 3 5.62 -4.26 1.38
N GLY A 4 5.07 -5.49 1.35
CA GLY A 4 4.44 -6.09 2.53
C GLY A 4 5.40 -6.29 3.72
N ARG A 5 6.69 -6.54 3.44
CA ARG A 5 7.71 -6.64 4.51
C ARG A 5 7.94 -5.27 5.18
N GLU A 6 7.99 -4.20 4.41
CA GLU A 6 8.18 -2.86 4.97
C GLU A 6 6.94 -2.40 5.74
N LEU A 7 5.74 -2.65 5.22
CA LEU A 7 4.49 -2.33 5.92
C LEU A 7 4.40 -3.03 7.28
N ARG A 8 4.79 -4.31 7.39
CA ARG A 8 4.83 -5.02 8.67
C ARG A 8 5.76 -4.33 9.69
N LYS A 9 6.96 -3.89 9.25
CA LYS A 9 7.87 -3.15 10.14
C LYS A 9 7.25 -1.83 10.60
N ILE A 10 6.60 -1.12 9.69
CA ILE A 10 5.91 0.13 10.01
C ILE A 10 4.82 -0.12 11.05
N GLN A 11 4.05 -1.22 10.95
CA GLN A 11 3.06 -1.58 11.97
C GLN A 11 3.68 -1.95 13.32
N GLU A 12 4.87 -2.54 13.34
CA GLU A 12 5.62 -2.82 14.57
C GLU A 12 6.12 -1.52 15.24
N GLU A 13 6.53 -0.53 14.44
CA GLU A 13 6.99 0.80 14.88
C GLU A 13 5.81 1.73 15.27
N HIS A 14 4.67 1.59 14.58
CA HIS A 14 3.47 2.43 14.65
C HIS A 14 2.21 1.55 14.76
N PRO A 15 1.88 1.08 15.98
CA PRO A 15 0.77 0.14 16.19
C PRO A 15 -0.62 0.75 15.96
N ASP A 16 -0.71 2.06 15.78
CA ASP A 16 -1.91 2.80 15.38
C ASP A 16 -2.24 2.66 13.88
N ILE A 17 -1.33 2.09 13.09
CA ILE A 17 -1.50 1.91 11.65
C ILE A 17 -2.06 0.53 11.33
N GLU A 18 -3.26 0.52 10.76
CA GLU A 18 -3.88 -0.67 10.21
C GLU A 18 -3.51 -0.83 8.72
N VAL A 19 -3.13 -2.04 8.33
CA VAL A 19 -2.81 -2.40 6.95
C VAL A 19 -3.75 -3.53 6.54
N GLU A 20 -4.54 -3.29 5.51
CA GLU A 20 -5.38 -4.29 4.86
C GLU A 20 -4.74 -4.71 3.53
N GLU A 21 -4.51 -6.01 3.35
CA GLU A 21 -4.05 -6.55 2.07
C GLU A 21 -5.24 -6.97 1.21
N ILE A 22 -5.36 -6.36 0.03
CA ILE A 22 -6.45 -6.65 -0.91
C ILE A 22 -5.92 -7.51 -2.06
N ASP A 23 -6.49 -8.69 -2.23
CA ASP A 23 -6.30 -9.49 -3.42
C ASP A 23 -7.09 -8.90 -4.60
N VAL A 24 -6.36 -8.20 -5.47
CA VAL A 24 -6.91 -7.55 -6.68
C VAL A 24 -7.34 -8.55 -7.75
N VAL A 25 -6.80 -9.78 -7.73
CA VAL A 25 -7.17 -10.84 -8.67
C VAL A 25 -8.50 -11.48 -8.25
N ALA A 26 -8.73 -11.61 -6.94
CA ALA A 26 -10.00 -12.07 -6.38
C ALA A 26 -11.12 -11.01 -6.50
N ASN A 27 -10.79 -9.72 -6.53
CA ASN A 27 -11.76 -8.62 -6.55
C ASN A 27 -11.57 -7.64 -7.73
N PRO A 28 -11.49 -8.12 -8.99
CA PRO A 28 -11.02 -7.32 -10.12
C PRO A 28 -11.94 -6.14 -10.43
N LEU A 29 -13.26 -6.31 -10.30
CA LEU A 29 -14.23 -5.23 -10.54
C LEU A 29 -14.06 -4.09 -9.53
N LYS A 30 -13.93 -4.42 -8.24
CA LYS A 30 -13.73 -3.45 -7.16
C LYS A 30 -12.40 -2.71 -7.34
N SER A 31 -11.32 -3.44 -7.59
CA SER A 31 -10.00 -2.84 -7.84
C SER A 31 -10.02 -1.86 -9.03
N TRP A 32 -10.76 -2.19 -10.09
CA TRP A 32 -10.87 -1.30 -11.25
C TRP A 32 -11.71 -0.05 -10.96
N GLN A 33 -12.81 -0.18 -10.21
CA GLN A 33 -13.63 0.95 -9.71
C GLN A 33 -12.82 1.86 -8.78
N ASP A 34 -11.97 1.26 -7.95
CA ASP A 34 -11.02 1.96 -7.09
C ASP A 34 -9.84 2.54 -7.90
N GLY A 35 -9.87 2.47 -9.23
CA GLY A 35 -8.86 3.03 -10.13
C GLY A 35 -7.49 2.36 -10.04
N ILE A 36 -7.41 1.17 -9.43
CA ILE A 36 -6.18 0.38 -9.35
C ILE A 36 -5.95 -0.26 -10.71
N ARG A 37 -4.96 0.25 -11.45
CA ARG A 37 -4.56 -0.26 -12.77
C ARG A 37 -3.18 -0.91 -12.79
N MET A 38 -2.47 -0.83 -11.68
CA MET A 38 -1.10 -1.35 -11.51
C MET A 38 -0.94 -1.89 -10.10
N ILE A 39 -0.10 -2.91 -9.95
CA ILE A 39 0.35 -3.41 -8.66
C ILE A 39 1.89 -3.45 -8.59
N PRO A 40 2.49 -3.21 -7.42
CA PRO A 40 1.85 -2.81 -6.15
C PRO A 40 1.25 -1.39 -6.16
N THR A 41 0.13 -1.21 -5.42
CA THR A 41 -0.49 0.09 -5.13
C THR A 41 -0.85 0.16 -3.65
N LEU A 42 -0.50 1.26 -2.99
CA LEU A 42 -0.95 1.62 -1.64
C LEU A 42 -2.03 2.70 -1.72
N VAL A 43 -3.02 2.61 -0.83
CA VAL A 43 -4.12 3.57 -0.74
C VAL A 43 -4.17 4.11 0.69
N ARG A 44 -4.30 5.43 0.83
CA ARG A 44 -4.46 6.12 2.11
C ARG A 44 -5.52 7.22 1.96
N GLY A 45 -6.72 6.98 2.45
CA GLY A 45 -7.86 7.86 2.18
C GLY A 45 -8.07 8.00 0.67
N GLU A 46 -8.03 9.22 0.15
CA GLU A 46 -8.17 9.51 -1.29
C GLU A 46 -6.83 9.47 -2.07
N GLN A 47 -5.71 9.30 -1.38
CA GLN A 47 -4.37 9.29 -1.98
C GLN A 47 -3.95 7.88 -2.39
N LYS A 48 -3.16 7.78 -3.45
CA LYS A 48 -2.64 6.52 -3.98
C LYS A 48 -1.17 6.65 -4.34
N LEU A 49 -0.42 5.60 -4.02
CA LEU A 49 0.97 5.41 -4.45
C LEU A 49 1.04 4.11 -5.25
N SER A 50 1.35 4.20 -6.54
CA SER A 50 1.40 3.06 -7.46
C SER A 50 2.76 2.98 -8.16
N GLY A 51 3.27 1.77 -8.36
CA GLY A 51 4.52 1.56 -9.10
C GLY A 51 4.81 0.08 -9.29
N ILE A 52 5.72 -0.26 -10.19
CA ILE A 52 6.22 -1.64 -10.35
C ILE A 52 7.05 -2.05 -9.13
N PHE A 53 7.74 -1.07 -8.54
CA PHE A 53 8.50 -1.19 -7.32
C PHE A 53 8.26 0.06 -6.47
N LEU A 54 8.01 -0.14 -5.18
CA LEU A 54 7.91 0.95 -4.20
C LEU A 54 9.03 0.75 -3.18
N SER A 55 9.93 1.72 -3.09
CA SER A 55 11.01 1.71 -2.11
C SER A 55 10.48 1.98 -0.70
N ALA A 56 11.23 1.56 0.32
CA ALA A 56 10.87 1.84 1.72
C ALA A 56 10.71 3.34 1.99
N LYS A 57 11.56 4.17 1.38
CA LYS A 57 11.47 5.62 1.49
C LYS A 57 10.17 6.17 0.91
N GLU A 58 9.77 5.74 -0.29
CA GLU A 58 8.51 6.19 -0.91
C GLU A 58 7.30 5.78 -0.08
N ILE A 59 7.32 4.57 0.49
CA ILE A 59 6.25 4.09 1.38
C ILE A 59 6.16 4.95 2.64
N ARG A 60 7.29 5.20 3.31
CA ARG A 60 7.36 6.03 4.53
C ARG A 60 6.95 7.48 4.28
N ASP A 61 7.47 8.08 3.22
CA ASP A 61 7.10 9.44 2.79
C ASP A 61 5.59 9.55 2.51
N PHE A 62 5.01 8.55 1.83
CA PHE A 62 3.58 8.49 1.52
C PHE A 62 2.70 8.34 2.77
N LEU A 63 3.17 7.55 3.74
CA LEU A 63 2.48 7.40 5.02
C LEU A 63 2.75 8.59 5.97
N ALA A 64 3.61 9.53 5.60
CA ALA A 64 4.06 10.66 6.41
C ALA A 64 4.71 10.21 7.74
N ILE A 65 5.55 9.18 7.65
CA ILE A 65 6.23 8.54 8.77
C ILE A 65 7.75 8.62 8.53
N PRO A 66 8.57 8.87 9.57
CA PRO A 66 10.03 8.89 9.47
C PRO A 66 10.65 7.55 9.05
#